data_AF-A0A1F3YQ43-F1
#
_entry.id   AF-A0A1F3YQ43-F1
#
_cell.length_a   1.000
_cell.length_b   1.000
_cell.length_c   1.000
_cell.angle_alpha   90.00
_cell.angle_beta   90.00
_cell.angle_gamma   90.00
#
_symmetry.space_group_name_H-M   'P 1'
#
loop_
_entity.id
_entity.type
_entity.pdbx_description
1 polymer ?
#
loop_
_entity_poly.entity_id
_entity_poly.type
_entity_poly.pdbx_seq_one_letter_code
_entity_poly.pdbx_strand_id
1 'polypeptide(L)'
;MAEDAREAVREHPGRQARKRFMLGKYEIIAQPIAGSAHMLRYTVFVGGRRIGATASMPTESDCRYLERPPVVPPLKPFQVFYRPGRPKKGTTPPQPAAEVHHGIPRDELPAGISIPISSRSEDG
;
A
#
# COMPACT_ATOMS: atom_id res chain seq x y z
N MET A 1 -24.06 -28.03 -49.19
CA MET A 1 -23.43 -28.46 -47.93
C MET A 1 -23.20 -27.21 -47.11
N ALA A 2 -24.08 -26.95 -46.14
CA ALA A 2 -23.99 -25.79 -45.27
C ALA A 2 -23.30 -26.26 -43.99
N GLU A 3 -22.04 -25.88 -43.80
CA GLU A 3 -21.27 -26.21 -42.61
C GLU A 3 -21.87 -25.49 -41.40
N ASP A 4 -22.32 -26.33 -40.47
CA ASP A 4 -22.85 -26.03 -39.14
C ASP A 4 -21.78 -25.28 -38.35
N ALA A 5 -21.83 -23.94 -38.39
CA ALA A 5 -21.04 -23.07 -37.53
C ALA A 5 -21.53 -23.23 -36.08
N ARG A 6 -21.09 -24.30 -35.42
CA ARG A 6 -21.16 -24.45 -33.97
C ARG A 6 -20.20 -23.44 -33.37
N GLU A 7 -20.74 -22.25 -33.14
CA GLU A 7 -20.15 -21.20 -32.35
C GLU A 7 -19.88 -21.75 -30.96
N ALA A 8 -18.67 -22.29 -30.79
CA ALA A 8 -18.14 -22.67 -29.50
C ALA A 8 -18.17 -21.42 -28.62
N VAL A 9 -19.03 -21.44 -27.60
CA VAL A 9 -19.09 -20.44 -26.54
C VAL A 9 -17.68 -20.30 -25.97
N ARG A 10 -16.96 -19.30 -26.46
CA ARG A 10 -15.60 -18.97 -26.03
C ARG A 10 -15.73 -18.41 -24.62
N GLU A 11 -15.60 -19.27 -23.61
CA GLU A 11 -15.56 -18.84 -22.23
C GLU A 11 -14.39 -17.86 -22.06
N HIS A 12 -14.73 -16.57 -21.95
CA HIS A 12 -13.75 -15.55 -21.61
C HIS A 12 -13.32 -15.77 -20.15
N PRO A 13 -12.02 -15.92 -19.84
CA PRO A 13 -11.53 -16.09 -18.47
C PRO A 13 -11.75 -14.85 -17.56
N GLY A 14 -12.47 -13.83 -18.04
CA GLY A 14 -12.74 -12.57 -17.33
C GLY A 14 -14.10 -12.47 -16.64
N ARG A 15 -15.04 -13.39 -16.86
CA ARG A 15 -16.37 -13.33 -16.21
C ARG A 15 -16.44 -14.24 -15.00
N GLN A 16 -15.58 -14.00 -14.02
CA GLN A 16 -15.73 -14.67 -12.73
C GLN A 16 -17.04 -14.21 -12.09
N ALA A 17 -18.03 -15.11 -12.01
CA ALA A 17 -19.39 -14.78 -11.62
C ALA A 17 -19.44 -14.26 -10.18
N ARG A 18 -20.28 -13.24 -9.95
CA ARG A 18 -20.61 -12.71 -8.62
C ARG A 18 -21.17 -13.85 -7.76
N LYS A 19 -20.56 -14.11 -6.61
CA LYS A 19 -20.95 -15.16 -5.67
C LYS A 19 -21.78 -14.57 -4.53
N ARG A 20 -22.81 -15.29 -4.09
CA ARG A 20 -23.57 -14.95 -2.89
C ARG A 20 -23.28 -16.00 -1.82
N PHE A 21 -23.04 -15.54 -0.60
CA PHE A 21 -22.83 -16.40 0.57
C PHE A 21 -23.82 -16.01 1.66
N MET A 22 -24.28 -17.02 2.40
CA MET A 22 -25.11 -16.85 3.58
C MET A 22 -24.29 -17.34 4.77
N LEU A 23 -24.00 -16.45 5.72
CA LEU A 23 -23.31 -16.77 6.97
C LEU A 23 -24.23 -16.41 8.13
N GLY A 24 -24.99 -17.39 8.64
CA GLY A 24 -25.99 -17.14 9.68
C GLY A 24 -26.99 -16.05 9.28
N LYS A 25 -26.99 -14.91 10.00
CA LYS A 25 -27.85 -13.74 9.73
C LYS A 25 -27.31 -12.79 8.65
N TYR A 26 -26.12 -13.04 8.13
CA TYR A 26 -25.43 -12.17 7.17
C TYR A 26 -25.66 -12.67 5.75
N GLU A 27 -26.08 -11.76 4.88
CA GLU A 27 -26.06 -11.96 3.44
C GLU A 27 -24.82 -11.28 2.86
N ILE A 28 -24.04 -12.02 2.07
CA ILE A 28 -22.77 -11.54 1.54
C ILE A 28 -22.81 -11.64 0.03
N ILE A 29 -22.48 -10.54 -0.63
CA ILE A 29 -22.37 -10.51 -2.08
C ILE A 29 -20.94 -10.18 -2.48
N ALA A 30 -20.28 -11.16 -3.10
CA ALA A 30 -18.87 -11.20 -3.36
C ALA A 30 -18.57 -11.16 -4.86
N GLN A 31 -17.55 -10.41 -5.22
CA GLN A 31 -16.99 -10.38 -6.57
C GLN A 31 -15.51 -10.77 -6.49
N PRO A 32 -15.07 -11.71 -7.33
CA PRO A 32 -13.65 -12.07 -7.38
C PRO A 32 -12.76 -10.89 -7.79
N ILE A 33 -11.57 -10.82 -7.21
CA ILE A 33 -10.58 -9.77 -7.52
C ILE A 33 -9.68 -10.27 -8.65
N ALA A 34 -9.62 -9.52 -9.75
CA ALA A 34 -8.73 -9.85 -10.87
C ALA A 34 -7.27 -9.93 -10.40
N GLY A 35 -6.56 -10.99 -10.83
CA GLY A 35 -5.19 -11.24 -10.40
C GLY A 35 -5.04 -11.92 -9.03
N SER A 36 -6.15 -12.19 -8.33
CA SER A 36 -6.13 -13.00 -7.09
C SER A 36 -6.87 -14.31 -7.29
N ALA A 37 -6.24 -15.42 -6.89
CA ALA A 37 -6.86 -16.74 -6.95
C ALA A 37 -7.94 -16.96 -5.86
N HIS A 38 -7.80 -16.28 -4.72
CA HIS A 38 -8.60 -16.59 -3.52
C HIS A 38 -9.32 -15.39 -2.91
N MET A 39 -8.93 -14.16 -3.25
CA MET A 39 -9.55 -12.99 -2.62
C MET A 39 -10.84 -12.59 -3.32
N LEU A 40 -11.85 -12.29 -2.51
CA LEU A 40 -13.13 -11.79 -2.94
C LEU A 40 -13.33 -10.38 -2.38
N ARG A 41 -13.75 -9.44 -3.22
CA ARG A 41 -14.29 -8.15 -2.77
C ARG A 41 -15.77 -8.32 -2.51
N TYR A 42 -16.19 -8.24 -1.26
CA TYR A 42 -17.57 -8.52 -0.89
C TYR A 42 -18.21 -7.42 -0.06
N THR A 43 -19.54 -7.35 -0.13
CA THR A 43 -20.40 -6.47 0.66
C THR A 43 -21.27 -7.31 1.57
N VAL A 44 -21.35 -6.92 2.84
CA VAL A 44 -22.12 -7.64 3.87
C VAL A 44 -23.40 -6.86 4.19
N PHE A 45 -24.50 -7.60 4.29
CA PHE A 45 -25.83 -7.12 4.61
C PHE A 45 -26.40 -7.87 5.82
N VAL A 46 -27.13 -7.17 6.68
CA VAL A 46 -27.89 -7.74 7.81
C VAL A 46 -29.31 -7.20 7.74
N GLY A 47 -30.31 -8.08 7.65
CA GLY A 47 -31.71 -7.67 7.54
C GLY A 47 -31.96 -6.71 6.36
N GLY A 48 -31.28 -6.90 5.23
CA GLY A 48 -31.36 -6.03 4.05
C GLY A 48 -30.56 -4.73 4.13
N ARG A 49 -29.98 -4.38 5.29
CA ARG A 49 -29.13 -3.20 5.44
C ARG A 49 -27.67 -3.53 5.23
N ARG A 50 -26.99 -2.77 4.36
CA ARG A 50 -25.53 -2.86 4.17
C ARG A 50 -24.81 -2.43 5.44
N ILE A 51 -23.92 -3.29 5.96
CA ILE A 51 -23.11 -3.00 7.15
C ILE A 51 -21.65 -2.68 6.82
N GLY A 52 -21.12 -3.20 5.70
CA GLY A 52 -19.73 -2.94 5.32
C GLY A 52 -19.30 -3.67 4.06
N ALA A 53 -18.03 -3.51 3.70
CA ALA A 53 -17.39 -4.19 2.59
C ALA A 53 -15.93 -4.47 2.91
N THR A 54 -15.43 -5.62 2.45
CA THR A 54 -14.08 -6.11 2.74
C THR A 54 -13.54 -6.86 1.52
N ALA A 55 -12.22 -7.10 1.52
CA ALA A 55 -11.51 -7.83 0.49
C ALA A 55 -10.77 -9.01 1.13
N SER A 56 -11.47 -10.12 1.34
CA SER A 56 -10.96 -11.33 2.00
C SER A 56 -11.80 -12.55 1.59
N MET A 57 -11.55 -13.70 2.19
CA MET A 57 -12.55 -14.77 2.22
C MET A 57 -13.62 -14.40 3.26
N PRO A 58 -14.92 -14.52 2.94
CA PRO A 58 -15.97 -14.13 3.88
C PRO A 58 -16.00 -15.06 5.09
N THR A 59 -15.79 -14.49 6.28
CA THR A 59 -15.85 -15.19 7.56
C THR A 59 -16.89 -14.56 8.49
N GLU A 60 -17.38 -15.32 9.47
CA GLU A 60 -18.33 -14.79 10.45
C GLU A 60 -17.71 -13.71 11.34
N SER A 61 -16.43 -13.85 11.68
CA SER A 61 -15.68 -12.86 12.48
C SER A 61 -15.62 -11.50 11.80
N ASP A 62 -15.36 -11.48 10.48
CA ASP A 62 -15.35 -10.24 9.69
C ASP A 62 -16.72 -9.57 9.72
N CYS A 63 -17.80 -10.36 9.61
CA CYS A 63 -19.17 -9.84 9.65
C CYS A 63 -19.53 -9.24 11.02
N ARG A 64 -19.14 -9.91 12.12
CA ARG A 64 -19.34 -9.39 13.49
C ARG A 64 -18.56 -8.09 13.72
N TYR A 65 -17.34 -8.01 13.20
CA TYR A 65 -16.52 -6.81 13.28
C TYR A 65 -17.18 -5.63 12.53
N LEU A 66 -17.76 -5.87 11.36
CA LEU A 66 -18.49 -4.84 10.59
C LEU A 66 -19.81 -4.41 11.28
N GLU A 67 -20.49 -5.32 11.96
CA GLU A 67 -21.74 -4.99 12.68
C GLU A 67 -21.47 -4.20 13.97
N ARG A 68 -20.45 -4.59 14.73
CA ARG A 68 -20.09 -4.00 16.02
C ARG A 68 -18.58 -3.81 16.09
N PRO A 69 -18.04 -2.79 15.40
CA PRO A 69 -16.61 -2.53 15.44
C PRO A 69 -16.18 -2.21 16.88
N PRO A 70 -15.01 -2.70 17.32
CA PRO A 70 -14.50 -2.37 18.64
C PRO A 70 -14.26 -0.86 18.77
N VAL A 71 -14.49 -0.31 19.95
CA VAL A 71 -14.23 1.11 20.23
C VAL A 71 -12.72 1.36 20.11
N VAL A 72 -12.34 2.15 19.12
CA VAL A 72 -10.95 2.59 18.97
C VAL A 72 -10.72 3.75 19.94
N PRO A 73 -9.66 3.70 20.79
CA PRO A 73 -9.30 4.83 21.63
C PRO A 73 -9.14 6.11 20.81
N PRO A 74 -9.47 7.28 21.38
CA PRO A 74 -9.31 8.55 20.65
C PRO A 74 -7.86 8.71 20.22
N LEU A 75 -7.65 8.90 18.91
CA LEU A 75 -6.35 9.17 18.36
C LEU A 75 -5.87 10.52 18.90
N LYS A 76 -4.86 10.51 19.77
CA LYS A 76 -4.15 11.75 20.13
C LYS A 76 -3.43 12.20 18.86
N PRO A 77 -3.77 13.36 18.27
CA PRO A 77 -2.97 13.89 17.18
C PRO A 77 -1.54 14.02 17.70
N PHE A 78 -0.58 13.41 17.00
CA PHE A 78 0.82 13.55 17.36
C PHE A 78 1.17 15.04 17.25
N GLN A 79 1.47 15.67 18.37
CA GLN A 79 2.05 17.01 18.35
C GLN A 79 3.49 16.85 17.87
N VAL A 80 3.76 17.24 16.63
CA VAL A 80 5.13 17.45 16.17
C VAL A 80 5.63 18.70 16.87
N PHE A 81 6.18 18.54 18.08
CA PHE A 81 6.93 19.61 18.71
C PHE A 81 8.11 19.94 17.80
N TYR A 82 8.17 21.19 17.36
CA TYR A 82 9.34 21.73 16.69
C TYR A 82 10.52 21.58 17.66
N ARG A 83 11.42 20.65 17.37
CA ARG A 83 12.69 20.58 18.08
C ARG A 83 13.55 21.75 17.58
N PRO A 84 14.06 22.62 18.48
CA PRO A 84 15.04 23.63 18.11
C PRO A 84 16.17 22.97 17.30
N GLY A 85 16.39 23.43 16.07
CA GLY A 85 17.40 22.87 15.15
C GLY A 85 16.87 22.02 13.99
N ARG A 86 15.59 21.58 13.99
CA ARG A 86 15.00 20.94 12.80
C ARG A 86 14.41 22.01 11.88
N PRO A 87 14.84 22.18 10.62
CA PRO A 87 14.18 23.12 9.71
C PRO A 87 12.68 22.79 9.58
N LYS A 88 11.81 23.81 9.61
CA LYS A 88 10.36 23.60 9.42
C LYS A 88 10.11 23.00 8.04
N LYS A 89 9.03 22.21 7.88
CA LYS A 89 8.64 21.67 6.57
C LYS A 89 8.41 22.84 5.59
N GLY A 90 9.14 22.87 4.48
CA GLY A 90 9.11 23.97 3.51
C GLY A 90 10.14 25.08 3.76
N THR A 91 11.01 24.95 4.78
CA THR A 91 12.15 25.85 4.92
C THR A 91 13.20 25.47 3.89
N THR A 92 13.59 26.41 3.04
CA THR A 92 14.75 26.25 2.15
C THR A 92 15.96 25.90 3.01
N PRO A 93 16.71 24.82 2.71
CA PRO A 93 18.01 24.59 3.34
C PRO A 93 18.85 25.86 3.24
N PRO A 94 19.65 26.22 4.26
CA PRO A 94 20.61 27.30 4.09
C PRO A 94 21.46 26.95 2.86
N GLN A 95 21.41 27.80 1.83
CA GLN A 95 22.34 27.67 0.72
C GLN A 95 23.74 27.83 1.30
N PRO A 96 24.72 27.00 0.91
CA PRO A 96 26.10 27.29 1.24
C PRO A 96 26.37 28.71 0.72
N ALA A 97 26.78 29.61 1.62
CA ALA A 97 27.20 30.94 1.23
C ALA A 97 28.23 30.75 0.11
N ALA A 98 27.90 31.23 -1.08
CA ALA A 98 28.87 31.29 -2.15
C ALA A 98 29.98 32.25 -1.72
N GLU A 99 31.20 31.85 -2.06
CA GLU A 99 32.44 32.64 -2.05
C GLU A 99 33.12 32.70 -0.66
N VAL A 100 34.33 32.18 -0.44
CA VAL A 100 35.56 32.27 -1.26
C VAL A 100 36.38 30.99 -1.08
N HIS A 101 36.95 30.47 -2.17
CA HIS A 101 38.01 29.46 -2.09
C HIS A 101 39.26 30.07 -1.42
N HIS A 102 39.36 29.96 -0.10
CA HIS A 102 40.65 29.92 0.57
C HIS A 102 40.91 28.46 0.87
N GLY A 103 41.65 27.81 -0.03
CA GLY A 103 42.11 26.45 0.17
C GLY A 103 42.85 26.37 1.50
N ILE A 104 42.34 25.54 2.40
CA ILE A 104 43.08 25.17 3.61
C ILE A 104 44.35 24.45 3.12
N PRO A 105 45.57 24.94 3.44
CA PRO A 105 46.80 24.24 3.12
C PRO A 105 46.75 22.83 3.68
N ARG A 106 47.14 21.85 2.86
CA ARG A 106 46.97 20.40 3.09
C ARG A 106 47.84 19.84 4.24
N ASP A 107 48.55 20.70 4.95
CA ASP A 107 49.59 20.35 5.93
C ASP A 107 49.06 20.12 7.36
N GLU A 108 47.75 20.25 7.62
CA GLU A 108 47.19 20.11 8.97
C GLU A 108 46.17 18.96 9.10
N LEU A 109 46.37 17.87 8.35
CA LEU A 109 45.64 16.61 8.57
C LEU A 109 46.50 15.66 9.43
N PRO A 110 46.03 15.21 10.62
CA PRO A 110 46.76 14.20 11.38
C PRO A 110 46.82 12.89 10.59
N ALA A 111 48.05 12.36 10.44
CA ALA A 111 48.31 11.14 9.70
C ALA A 111 47.60 9.95 10.34
N GLY A 112 46.57 9.40 9.67
CA GLY A 112 45.94 8.18 10.17
C GLY A 112 44.61 7.76 9.55
N ILE A 113 44.02 8.51 8.60
CA ILE A 113 42.73 8.12 8.02
C ILE A 113 42.91 7.83 6.52
N SER A 114 43.12 6.56 6.19
CA SER A 114 43.03 6.02 4.84
C SER A 114 41.57 5.71 4.50
N ILE A 115 40.94 6.55 3.67
CA ILE A 115 39.61 6.29 3.11
C ILE A 115 39.80 5.37 1.89
N PRO A 116 39.21 4.16 1.86
CA PRO A 116 39.32 3.28 0.70
C PRO A 116 38.52 3.86 -0.48
N ILE A 117 39.22 4.17 -1.56
CA ILE A 117 38.63 4.52 -2.85
C ILE A 117 38.16 3.20 -3.49
N SER A 118 36.85 2.98 -3.52
CA SER A 118 36.27 1.85 -4.26
C SER A 118 36.38 2.13 -5.75
N SER A 119 37.38 1.55 -6.42
CA SER A 119 37.48 1.57 -7.88
C SER A 119 36.34 0.72 -8.46
N ARG A 120 35.34 1.38 -9.04
CA ARG A 120 34.35 0.75 -9.92
C ARG A 120 35.07 0.40 -11.22
N SER A 121 35.42 -0.86 -11.39
CA SER A 121 35.87 -1.43 -12.66
C SER A 121 34.66 -1.61 -13.58
N GLU A 122 34.61 -0.83 -14.66
CA GLU A 122 33.86 -1.16 -15.88
C GLU A 122 34.92 -1.30 -16.99
N ASP A 123 35.10 -2.53 -17.47
CA ASP A 123 35.88 -2.91 -18.66
C ASP A 123 35.03 -3.93 -19.43
N GLY A 124 34.84 -3.70 -20.74
CA GLY A 124 34.22 -4.62 -21.69
C GLY A 124 32.98 -4.10 -22.39
#